data_AF-Q7XZ79-F1
#
_entry.id   AF-Q7XZ79-F1
#
_cell.length_a   1.000
_cell.length_b   1.000
_cell.length_c   1.000
_cell.angle_alpha   90.00
_cell.angle_beta   90.00
_cell.angle_gamma   90.00
#
_symmetry.space_group_name_H-M   'P 1'
#
loop_
_entity.id
_entity.type
_entity.pdbx_description
1 polymer ?
#
loop_
_entity_poly.entity_id
_entity_poly.type
_entity_poly.pdbx_seq_one_letter_code
_entity_poly.pdbx_strand_id
1 'polypeptide(L)'
;MKFKRICLMSDGTWASPEGKVPTNVLLMTQAIKPEDSSGVQQVVFYDPGLATVEPEEKNERLAGIFGIGIDLNIQQLYSFLALNYEEGDEVHLFGFSRGAYTVRSVVGLIHKCGLVRRNNLHCIKEAYDLYRLRC
;
A
#
# COMPACT_ATOMS: atom_id res chain seq x y z
N MET A 1 21.49 15.54 -5.39
CA MET A 1 20.70 14.43 -5.97
C MET A 1 19.28 14.91 -6.13
N LYS A 2 18.58 14.57 -7.22
CA LYS A 2 17.16 14.89 -7.38
C LYS A 2 16.37 13.81 -6.64
N PHE A 3 15.69 14.17 -5.56
CA PHE A 3 14.82 13.25 -4.83
C PHE A 3 13.42 13.24 -5.46
N LYS A 4 12.65 12.19 -5.17
CA LYS A 4 11.23 12.08 -5.54
C LYS A 4 10.38 11.80 -4.31
N ARG A 5 9.07 12.06 -4.43
CA ARG A 5 8.08 11.70 -3.42
C ARG A 5 7.32 10.46 -3.87
N ILE A 6 7.28 9.44 -3.03
CA ILE A 6 6.53 8.21 -3.30
C ILE A 6 5.28 8.21 -2.42
N CYS A 7 4.11 8.24 -3.03
CA CYS A 7 2.82 8.29 -2.35
C CYS A 7 2.13 6.93 -2.42
N LEU A 8 1.97 6.25 -1.29
CA LEU A 8 1.23 4.99 -1.17
C LEU A 8 -0.18 5.28 -0.63
N MET A 9 -1.19 5.06 -1.47
CA MET A 9 -2.59 5.41 -1.21
C MET A 9 -3.39 4.11 -1.11
N SER A 10 -3.90 3.74 0.06
CA SER A 10 -4.64 2.48 0.25
C SER A 10 -6.04 2.74 0.80
N ASP A 11 -7.05 2.34 0.04
CA ASP A 11 -8.44 2.62 0.37
C ASP A 11 -9.08 1.57 1.31
N GLY A 12 -10.25 1.93 1.83
CA GLY A 12 -11.08 1.08 2.66
C GLY A 12 -11.68 -0.10 1.90
N THR A 13 -12.28 -1.02 2.64
CA THR A 13 -12.96 -2.17 2.05
C THR A 13 -14.13 -1.74 1.18
N TRP A 14 -14.31 -2.38 0.01
CA TRP A 14 -15.36 -2.09 -0.98
C TRP A 14 -15.22 -0.75 -1.71
N ALA A 15 -14.08 -0.09 -1.56
CA ALA A 15 -13.76 1.01 -2.44
C ALA A 15 -13.46 0.49 -3.86
N SER A 16 -13.88 1.25 -4.85
CA SER A 16 -13.67 0.97 -6.27
C SER A 16 -13.56 2.32 -6.98
N PRO A 17 -12.56 2.52 -7.85
CA PRO A 17 -12.45 3.74 -8.64
C PRO A 17 -13.60 3.90 -9.65
N GLU A 18 -14.32 2.82 -9.95
CA GLU A 18 -15.54 2.81 -10.78
C GLU A 18 -16.83 3.05 -9.97
N GLY A 19 -16.72 3.20 -8.64
CA GLY A 19 -17.84 3.49 -7.77
C GLY A 19 -18.51 4.84 -8.07
N LYS A 20 -19.82 4.95 -7.81
CA LYS A 20 -20.59 6.19 -8.09
C LYS A 20 -20.11 7.40 -7.29
N VAL A 21 -19.54 7.18 -6.11
CA VAL A 21 -19.05 8.23 -5.21
C VAL A 21 -17.57 7.95 -4.92
N PRO A 22 -16.65 8.86 -5.28
CA PRO A 22 -15.24 8.67 -5.00
C PRO A 22 -14.97 8.78 -3.50
N THR A 23 -14.03 7.98 -3.00
CA THR A 23 -13.57 8.06 -1.61
C THR A 23 -12.61 9.23 -1.42
N ASN A 24 -12.37 9.64 -0.17
CA ASN A 24 -11.35 10.65 0.12
C ASN A 24 -9.94 10.21 -0.29
N VAL A 25 -9.62 8.91 -0.18
CA VAL A 25 -8.30 8.39 -0.62
C VAL A 25 -8.16 8.53 -2.13
N LEU A 26 -9.20 8.17 -2.89
CA LEU A 26 -9.22 8.35 -4.34
C LEU A 26 -9.15 9.83 -4.74
N LEU A 27 -9.93 10.70 -4.09
CA LEU A 27 -9.90 12.14 -4.35
C LEU A 27 -8.51 12.75 -4.09
N MET A 28 -7.87 12.38 -2.98
CA MET A 28 -6.49 12.81 -2.70
C MET A 28 -5.51 12.26 -3.74
N THR A 29 -5.64 10.99 -4.13
CA THR A 29 -4.80 10.36 -5.16
C THR A 29 -4.88 11.12 -6.48
N GLN A 30 -6.09 11.46 -6.92
CA GLN A 30 -6.34 12.21 -8.16
C GLN A 30 -5.85 13.66 -8.09
N ALA A 31 -5.75 14.24 -6.88
CA ALA A 31 -5.26 15.59 -6.67
C ALA A 31 -3.72 15.69 -6.72
N ILE A 32 -2.99 14.57 -6.63
CA ILE A 32 -1.53 14.56 -6.72
C ILE A 32 -1.11 14.77 -8.17
N LYS A 33 -0.38 15.86 -8.41
CA LYS A 33 0.24 16.15 -9.72
C LYS A 33 1.48 15.27 -9.92
N PRO A 34 1.82 14.84 -11.16
CA PRO A 34 3.06 14.09 -11.41
C PRO A 34 4.35 14.81 -10.98
N GLU A 35 4.31 16.13 -10.90
CA GLU A 35 5.39 16.99 -10.41
C GLU A 35 4.79 18.11 -9.53
N ASP A 36 5.46 18.48 -8.44
CA ASP A 36 5.02 19.58 -7.58
C ASP A 36 5.39 20.96 -8.16
N SER A 37 5.05 22.04 -7.44
CA SER A 37 5.38 23.41 -7.87
C SER A 37 6.88 23.72 -7.90
N SER A 38 7.72 22.86 -7.32
CA SER A 38 9.18 23.00 -7.24
C SER A 38 9.93 22.09 -8.21
N GLY A 39 9.23 21.32 -9.05
CA GLY A 39 9.86 20.41 -10.01
C GLY A 39 10.20 19.02 -9.45
N VAL A 40 9.66 18.66 -8.27
CA VAL A 40 9.89 17.37 -7.61
C VAL A 40 8.89 16.34 -8.12
N GLN A 41 9.40 15.23 -8.65
CA GLN A 41 8.58 14.13 -9.15
C GLN A 41 7.77 13.48 -8.02
N GLN A 42 6.50 13.17 -8.30
CA GLN A 42 5.58 12.47 -7.40
C GLN A 42 5.16 11.15 -8.04
N VAL A 43 5.56 10.04 -7.44
CA VAL A 43 5.26 8.67 -7.89
C VAL A 43 4.16 8.10 -7.02
N VAL A 44 3.01 7.81 -7.61
CA VAL A 44 1.80 7.41 -6.87
C VAL A 44 1.49 5.94 -7.10
N PHE A 45 1.19 5.21 -6.02
CA PHE A 45 0.58 3.88 -6.05
C PHE A 45 -0.77 3.93 -5.35
N TYR A 46 -1.82 3.48 -6.04
CA TYR A 46 -3.18 3.43 -5.50
C TYR A 46 -3.65 1.97 -5.37
N ASP A 47 -3.92 1.56 -4.14
CA ASP A 47 -4.62 0.33 -3.79
C ASP A 47 -6.11 0.65 -3.58
N PRO A 48 -6.99 0.24 -4.51
CA PRO A 48 -8.40 0.61 -4.50
C PRO A 48 -9.20 0.00 -3.36
N GLY A 49 -8.63 -0.89 -2.54
CA GLY A 49 -9.39 -1.50 -1.45
C GLY A 49 -10.52 -2.43 -1.95
N LEU A 50 -10.40 -2.96 -3.16
CA LEU A 50 -11.28 -4.01 -3.65
C LEU A 50 -11.15 -5.24 -2.76
N ALA A 51 -12.30 -5.76 -2.35
CA ALA A 51 -12.41 -7.07 -1.77
C ALA A 51 -12.59 -8.05 -2.92
N THR A 52 -11.69 -9.00 -3.11
CA THR A 52 -11.91 -10.10 -4.05
C THR A 52 -12.93 -11.05 -3.41
N VAL A 53 -14.21 -10.67 -3.44
CA VAL A 53 -15.30 -11.54 -2.98
C VAL A 53 -16.49 -11.37 -3.88
N GLU A 54 -16.87 -12.47 -4.52
CA GLU A 54 -18.16 -12.65 -5.17
C GLU A 54 -19.30 -12.35 -4.16
N PRO A 55 -20.41 -11.73 -4.58
CA PRO A 55 -21.44 -11.20 -3.67
C PRO A 55 -22.16 -12.21 -2.76
N GLU A 56 -21.93 -13.51 -2.92
CA GLU A 56 -22.79 -14.56 -2.36
C GLU A 56 -22.24 -15.30 -1.13
N GLU A 57 -20.98 -15.10 -0.73
CA GLU A 57 -20.37 -15.95 0.31
C GLU A 57 -20.47 -15.39 1.75
N LYS A 58 -21.06 -16.18 2.64
CA LYS A 58 -21.32 -15.89 4.07
C LYS A 58 -20.06 -15.52 4.88
N ASN A 59 -20.27 -14.56 5.79
CA ASN A 59 -19.41 -13.84 6.74
C ASN A 59 -18.09 -14.44 7.27
N GLU A 60 -17.92 -15.77 7.37
CA GLU A 60 -16.68 -16.37 7.92
C GLU A 60 -15.60 -16.57 6.84
N ARG A 61 -15.99 -16.95 5.62
CA ARG A 61 -15.06 -17.01 4.47
C ARG A 61 -14.59 -15.62 4.08
N LEU A 62 -15.49 -14.64 4.14
CA LEU A 62 -15.20 -13.23 3.96
C LEU A 62 -14.04 -12.79 4.86
N ALA A 63 -14.09 -13.03 6.16
CA ALA A 63 -13.02 -12.63 7.09
C ALA A 63 -11.65 -13.25 6.74
N GLY A 64 -11.62 -14.52 6.31
CA GLY A 64 -10.40 -15.21 5.88
C GLY A 64 -9.82 -14.63 4.57
N ILE A 65 -10.67 -14.40 3.57
CA ILE A 65 -10.29 -13.79 2.29
C ILE A 65 -9.86 -12.32 2.50
N PHE A 66 -10.53 -11.60 3.40
CA PHE A 66 -10.14 -10.26 3.80
C PHE A 66 -8.75 -10.25 4.43
N GLY A 67 -8.45 -11.19 5.31
CA GLY A 67 -7.11 -11.35 5.89
C GLY A 67 -6.04 -11.60 4.82
N ILE A 68 -6.27 -12.59 3.94
CA ILE A 68 -5.34 -12.92 2.85
C ILE A 68 -5.17 -11.73 1.88
N GLY A 69 -6.26 -11.04 1.53
CA GLY A 69 -6.23 -9.87 0.66
C GLY A 69 -5.44 -8.71 1.27
N ILE A 70 -5.57 -8.47 2.58
CA ILE A 70 -4.77 -7.46 3.30
C ILE A 70 -3.29 -7.82 3.26
N ASP A 71 -2.96 -9.09 3.52
CA ASP A 71 -1.58 -9.56 3.54
C ASP A 71 -0.90 -9.39 2.16
N LEU A 72 -1.65 -9.63 1.09
CA LEU A 72 -1.20 -9.39 -0.28
C LEU A 72 -1.04 -7.89 -0.58
N ASN A 73 -1.96 -7.05 -0.13
CA ASN A 73 -1.86 -5.60 -0.33
C ASN A 73 -0.63 -5.02 0.40
N ILE A 74 -0.37 -5.44 1.63
CA ILE A 74 0.83 -5.02 2.39
C ILE A 74 2.10 -5.38 1.61
N GLN A 75 2.21 -6.62 1.13
CA GLN A 75 3.38 -7.06 0.36
C GLN A 75 3.51 -6.34 -0.98
N GLN A 76 2.40 -6.03 -1.67
CA GLN A 76 2.42 -5.26 -2.92
C GLN A 76 2.89 -3.82 -2.72
N LEU A 77 2.35 -3.11 -1.71
CA LEU A 77 2.80 -1.74 -1.38
C LEU A 77 4.28 -1.73 -0.99
N TYR A 78 4.72 -2.69 -0.19
CA TYR A 78 6.11 -2.84 0.21
C TYR A 78 7.02 -3.16 -1.00
N SER A 79 6.58 -4.03 -1.91
CA SER A 79 7.29 -4.35 -3.16
C SER A 79 7.42 -3.14 -4.06
N PHE A 80 6.34 -2.37 -4.22
CA PHE A 80 6.36 -1.14 -5.00
C PHE A 80 7.36 -0.15 -4.43
N LEU A 81 7.35 0.04 -3.10
CA LEU A 81 8.31 0.92 -2.45
C LEU A 81 9.75 0.43 -2.64
N ALA A 82 10.02 -0.87 -2.44
CA ALA A 82 11.35 -1.46 -2.61
C ALA A 82 11.90 -1.35 -4.05
N LEU A 83 11.01 -1.33 -5.04
CA LEU A 83 11.36 -1.15 -6.45
C LEU A 83 11.70 0.30 -6.81
N ASN A 84 11.07 1.28 -6.15
CA ASN A 84 11.10 2.69 -6.57
C ASN A 84 11.91 3.60 -5.64
N TYR A 85 12.10 3.23 -4.39
CA TYR A 85 12.83 4.03 -3.41
C TYR A 85 14.32 4.11 -3.73
N GLU A 86 14.85 5.33 -3.71
CA GLU A 86 16.28 5.63 -3.70
C GLU A 86 16.62 6.47 -2.46
N GLU A 87 17.88 6.43 -2.06
CA GLU A 87 18.33 7.17 -0.88
C GLU A 87 18.07 8.68 -1.03
N GLY A 88 17.36 9.27 -0.06
CA GLY A 88 16.93 10.67 -0.08
C GLY A 88 15.50 10.90 -0.54
N ASP A 89 14.80 9.88 -1.04
CA ASP A 89 13.38 10.00 -1.39
C ASP A 89 12.48 10.16 -0.16
N GLU A 90 11.37 10.88 -0.34
CA GLU A 90 10.32 11.00 0.67
C GLU A 90 9.23 9.97 0.42
N VAL A 91 8.73 9.34 1.49
CA VAL A 91 7.63 8.36 1.41
C VAL A 91 6.43 8.90 2.19
N HIS A 92 5.30 9.04 1.50
CA HIS A 92 4.04 9.52 2.05
C HIS A 92 3.03 8.39 1.98
N LEU A 93 2.39 8.05 3.10
CA LEU A 93 1.41 6.98 3.15
C LEU A 93 0.07 7.50 3.65
N PHE A 94 -1.00 7.21 2.90
CA PHE A 94 -2.36 7.54 3.27
C PHE A 94 -3.23 6.31 3.17
N GLY A 95 -4.04 6.07 4.19
CA GLY A 95 -5.03 5.01 4.11
C GLY A 95 -6.24 5.23 4.99
N PHE A 96 -7.35 4.61 4.59
CA PHE A 96 -8.63 4.70 5.29
C PHE A 96 -9.16 3.32 5.68
N SER A 97 -9.71 3.19 6.90
CA SER A 97 -10.25 1.92 7.43
C SER A 97 -9.26 0.76 7.28
N ARG A 98 -9.57 -0.28 6.51
CA ARG A 98 -8.65 -1.38 6.18
C ARG A 98 -7.36 -0.89 5.51
N GLY A 99 -7.43 0.09 4.61
CA GLY A 99 -6.25 0.68 3.99
C GLY A 99 -5.34 1.40 5.00
N ALA A 100 -5.90 1.97 6.08
CA ALA A 100 -5.11 2.53 7.18
C ALA A 100 -4.31 1.43 7.90
N TYR A 101 -4.92 0.25 8.09
CA TYR A 101 -4.21 -0.92 8.62
C TYR A 101 -3.11 -1.40 7.67
N THR A 102 -3.38 -1.43 6.35
CA THR A 102 -2.40 -1.80 5.33
C THR A 102 -1.16 -0.91 5.39
N VAL A 103 -1.33 0.41 5.30
CA VAL A 103 -0.17 1.34 5.29
C VAL A 103 0.57 1.34 6.63
N ARG A 104 -0.12 1.22 7.77
CA ARG A 104 0.54 1.05 9.08
C ARG A 104 1.35 -0.24 9.15
N SER A 105 0.86 -1.32 8.55
CA SER A 105 1.58 -2.59 8.49
C SER A 105 2.80 -2.53 7.58
N VAL A 106 2.73 -1.79 6.47
CA VAL A 106 3.91 -1.50 5.62
C VAL A 106 4.97 -0.76 6.44
N VAL A 107 4.60 0.27 7.20
CA VAL A 107 5.54 0.99 8.08
C VAL A 107 6.10 0.05 9.15
N GLY A 108 5.28 -0.81 9.76
CA GLY A 108 5.73 -1.80 10.74
C GLY A 108 6.72 -2.82 10.16
N LEU A 109 6.48 -3.28 8.93
CA LEU A 109 7.38 -4.17 8.19
C LEU A 109 8.72 -3.47 7.91
N ILE A 110 8.70 -2.22 7.45
CA ILE A 110 9.92 -1.42 7.24
C ILE A 110 10.68 -1.23 8.55
N HIS A 111 9.98 -0.90 9.64
CA HIS A 111 10.61 -0.71 10.94
C HIS A 111 11.29 -1.99 11.45
N LYS A 112 10.68 -3.15 11.23
CA LYS A 112 11.18 -4.43 11.73
C LYS A 112 12.25 -5.07 10.83
N CYS A 113 12.10 -4.96 9.51
CA CYS A 113 12.93 -5.69 8.54
C CYS A 113 13.78 -4.78 7.64
N GLY A 114 13.64 -3.45 7.76
CA GLY A 114 14.14 -2.51 6.77
C GLY A 114 13.33 -2.56 5.48
N LEU A 115 13.79 -1.84 4.45
CA LEU A 115 13.27 -1.96 3.09
C LEU A 115 14.19 -2.90 2.30
N VAL A 116 13.65 -3.99 1.75
CA VAL A 116 14.45 -4.89 0.91
C VAL A 116 15.00 -4.14 -0.30
N ARG A 117 16.22 -4.48 -0.70
CA ARG A 117 16.81 -3.91 -1.91
C ARG A 117 16.14 -4.49 -3.15
N ARG A 118 16.14 -3.71 -4.23
CA ARG A 118 15.60 -4.10 -5.55
C ARG A 118 16.08 -5.47 -6.06
N ASN A 119 17.29 -5.91 -5.75
CA ASN A 119 17.81 -7.21 -6.18
C ASN A 119 17.34 -8.39 -5.31
N ASN A 120 16.68 -8.10 -4.18
CA ASN A 120 16.26 -9.07 -3.17
C ASN A 120 14.73 -9.13 -3.01
N LEU A 121 13.96 -8.81 -4.06
CA LEU A 121 12.48 -8.85 -3.98
C LEU A 121 11.95 -10.24 -3.67
N HIS A 122 12.70 -11.30 -3.98
CA HIS A 122 12.37 -12.66 -3.61
C HIS A 122 12.32 -12.89 -2.08
N CYS A 123 12.95 -12.02 -1.29
CA CYS A 123 12.92 -12.06 0.18
C CYS A 123 11.70 -11.36 0.79
N ILE A 124 10.80 -10.75 0.01
CA ILE A 124 9.67 -9.98 0.56
C ILE A 124 8.74 -10.85 1.40
N LYS A 125 8.45 -12.07 0.93
CA LYS A 125 7.63 -13.01 1.69
C LYS A 125 8.28 -13.35 3.03
N GLU A 126 9.59 -13.61 3.04
CA GLU A 126 10.33 -13.91 4.26
C GLU A 126 10.33 -12.72 5.24
N ALA A 127 10.59 -11.51 4.75
CA ALA A 127 10.51 -10.30 5.56
C ALA A 127 9.10 -10.11 6.15
N TYR A 128 8.06 -10.37 5.36
CA TYR A 128 6.68 -10.32 5.80
C TYR A 128 6.35 -11.37 6.88
N ASP A 129 6.76 -12.61 6.68
CA ASP A 129 6.59 -13.70 7.64
C ASP A 129 7.30 -13.34 8.97
N LEU A 130 8.54 -12.83 8.89
CA LEU A 130 9.29 -12.33 10.05
C LEU A 130 8.53 -11.20 10.75
N TYR A 131 7.97 -10.25 10.01
CA TYR A 131 7.16 -9.17 10.57
C TYR A 131 5.98 -9.70 11.39
N ARG A 132 5.28 -10.72 10.88
CA ARG A 132 4.10 -11.32 11.53
C ARG A 132 4.42 -12.21 12.74
N LEU A 133 5.65 -12.72 12.87
CA LEU A 133 6.07 -13.40 14.09
C LEU A 133 6.04 -12.42 15.28
N ARG A 134 5.23 -12.73 16.29
CA ARG A 134 5.23 -12.00 17.56
C ARG A 134 6.37 -12.56 18.41
N CYS A 135 7.42 -11.78 18.62
CA CYS A 135 8.36 -12.00 19.71
C CYS A 135 7.88 -11.24 20.94
#